data_AF-A0A7G8XAD6-F1
#
_entry.id   AF-A0A7G8XAD6-F1
#
_cell.length_a   1.000
_cell.length_b   1.000
_cell.length_c   1.000
_cell.angle_alpha   90.00
_cell.angle_beta   90.00
_cell.angle_gamma   90.00
#
_symmetry.space_group_name_H-M   'P 1'
#
loop_
_entity.id
_entity.type
_entity.pdbx_description
1 polymer ?
#
loop_
_entity_poly.entity_id
_entity_poly.type
_entity_poly.pdbx_seq_one_letter_code
_entity_poly.pdbx_strand_id
1 'polypeptide(L)' 'MLWGTILLWIVGLLILYIVIFAAVKDGIDKSEVGQLIKTNYGVKDEIVTVSDDEIEKELEDEFNKK' A
#
# COMPACT_ATOMS: atom_id res chain seq x y z
N MET A 1 -7.97 28.59 -32.70
CA MET A 1 -8.37 27.22 -33.07
C MET A 1 -7.42 26.16 -32.51
N LEU A 2 -6.11 26.18 -32.81
CA LEU A 2 -5.15 25.15 -32.39
C LEU A 2 -5.03 24.95 -30.86
N TRP A 3 -5.14 26.02 -30.08
CA TRP A 3 -5.03 25.96 -28.61
C TRP A 3 -6.17 25.18 -27.95
N GLY A 4 -7.40 25.30 -28.45
CA GLY A 4 -8.54 24.54 -27.92
C GLY A 4 -8.41 23.03 -28.21
N THR A 5 -7.92 22.69 -29.41
CA THR A 5 -7.62 21.29 -29.75
C THR A 5 -6.48 20.71 -28.92
N ILE A 6 -5.43 21.49 -28.63
CA ILE A 6 -4.33 21.06 -27.76
C ILE A 6 -4.83 20.79 -26.34
N LEU A 7 -5.70 21.66 -25.80
CA LEU A 7 -6.31 21.48 -24.48
C LEU A 7 -7.16 20.20 -24.43
N LEU A 8 -7.99 19.94 -25.44
CA LEU A 8 -8.79 18.71 -25.53
C LEU A 8 -7.93 17.45 -25.60
N TRP A 9 -6.81 17.49 -26.32
CA TRP A 9 -5.85 16.39 -26.37
C TRP A 9 -5.22 16.09 -25.01
N ILE A 10 -4.81 17.13 -24.27
CA ILE A 10 -4.24 16.98 -22.93
C ILE A 10 -5.27 16.38 -21.97
N VAL A 11 -6.51 16.87 -22.01
CA VAL A 11 -7.60 16.33 -21.18
C VAL A 11 -7.89 14.87 -21.53
N GLY A 12 -7.90 14.51 -22.81
CA GLY A 12 -8.08 13.12 -23.26
C GLY A 12 -6.98 12.20 -22.74
N LEU A 13 -5.72 12.64 -22.81
CA LEU A 13 -4.58 11.88 -22.27
C LEU A 13 -4.65 11.73 -20.75
N LEU A 14 -5.11 12.76 -20.04
CA LEU A 14 -5.32 12.70 -18.59
C LEU A 14 -6.40 11.67 -18.22
N ILE A 15 -7.54 11.69 -18.91
CA ILE A 15 -8.62 10.72 -18.68
C ILE A 15 -8.13 9.30 -18.99
N LEU A 16 -7.43 9.10 -20.11
CA LEU A 16 -6.88 7.81 -20.48
C LEU A 16 -5.88 7.29 -19.44
N TYR A 17 -5.00 8.16 -18.94
CA TYR A 17 -4.08 7.82 -17.85
C TYR A 17 -4.84 7.37 -16.60
N ILE A 18 -5.87 8.10 -16.20
CA ILE A 18 -6.69 7.74 -15.03
C ILE A 18 -7.38 6.39 -15.23
N VAL A 19 -7.91 6.12 -16.43
CA VAL A 19 -8.57 4.84 -16.71
C VAL A 19 -7.57 3.69 -16.64
N ILE A 20 -6.39 3.82 -17.25
CA ILE A 20 -5.35 2.78 -17.18
C ILE A 20 -4.85 2.63 -15.75
N PHE A 21 -4.58 3.73 -15.05
CA PHE A 21 -4.13 3.70 -13.67
C PHE A 21 -5.17 3.05 -12.75
N ALA A 22 -6.45 3.42 -12.87
CA ALA A 22 -7.52 2.82 -12.10
C ALA A 22 -7.66 1.34 -12.46
N ALA A 23 -7.76 0.98 -13.74
CA ALA A 23 -7.90 -0.42 -14.16
C ALA A 23 -6.71 -1.29 -13.75
N VAL A 24 -5.49 -0.78 -13.83
CA VAL A 24 -4.27 -1.48 -13.45
C VAL A 24 -4.10 -1.50 -11.93
N LYS A 25 -4.33 -0.40 -11.22
CA LYS A 25 -4.17 -0.33 -9.77
C LYS A 25 -5.28 -1.09 -9.04
N ASP A 26 -6.55 -0.86 -9.37
CA ASP A 26 -7.65 -1.68 -8.84
C ASP A 26 -7.52 -3.13 -9.30
N GLY A 27 -7.06 -3.34 -10.55
CA GLY A 27 -6.80 -4.67 -11.08
C GLY A 27 -5.73 -5.42 -10.30
N ILE A 28 -4.60 -4.78 -9.99
CA ILE A 28 -3.53 -5.36 -9.18
C ILE A 28 -3.96 -5.52 -7.72
N ASP A 29 -4.53 -4.49 -7.09
CA ASP A 29 -4.95 -4.56 -5.68
C ASP A 29 -6.03 -5.64 -5.41
N LYS A 30 -6.90 -5.92 -6.39
CA LYS A 30 -7.93 -6.96 -6.29
C LYS A 30 -7.51 -8.31 -6.90
N SER A 31 -6.41 -8.36 -7.65
CA SER A 31 -5.90 -9.59 -8.27
C SER A 31 -5.27 -10.53 -7.24
N GLU A 32 -5.46 -11.83 -7.42
CA GLU A 32 -4.78 -12.87 -6.65
C GLU A 32 -3.26 -12.69 -6.70
N VAL A 33 -2.70 -12.27 -7.85
CA VAL A 33 -1.26 -12.05 -8.02
C VAL A 33 -0.80 -10.82 -7.22
N GLY A 34 -1.59 -9.75 -7.19
CA GLY A 34 -1.25 -8.56 -6.41
C GLY A 34 -1.38 -8.80 -4.91
N GLN A 35 -2.38 -9.56 -4.47
CA GLN A 35 -2.48 -10.04 -3.08
C GLN A 35 -1.33 -10.98 -2.73
N LEU A 36 -0.93 -11.89 -3.63
CA LEU A 36 0.19 -12.80 -3.43
C LEU A 36 1.51 -12.03 -3.28
N ILE A 37 1.75 -11.04 -4.14
CA ILE A 37 2.93 -10.17 -4.05
C ILE A 37 2.88 -9.33 -2.77
N LYS A 38 1.72 -8.76 -2.40
CA LYS A 38 1.55 -8.01 -1.15
C LYS A 38 1.76 -8.87 0.09
N THR A 39 1.40 -10.15 0.04
CA THR A 39 1.57 -11.09 1.15
C THR A 39 3.01 -11.62 1.26
N ASN A 40 3.68 -11.85 0.13
CA ASN A 40 5.03 -12.47 0.11
C ASN A 40 6.18 -11.45 0.06
N TYR A 41 5.94 -10.26 -0.52
CA TYR A 41 6.96 -9.24 -0.80
C TYR A 41 6.51 -7.83 -0.40
N GLY A 42 5.22 -7.60 -0.18
CA GLY A 42 4.78 -6.41 0.51
C GLY A 42 5.42 -6.46 1.88
N VAL A 43 6.30 -5.49 2.16
CA VAL A 43 6.71 -5.20 3.53
C VAL A 43 5.39 -4.97 4.27
N LYS A 44 4.90 -6.02 4.92
CA LYS A 44 4.12 -5.83 6.11
C LYS A 44 5.05 -5.00 6.96
N ASP A 45 4.74 -3.72 7.09
CA ASP A 45 4.90 -3.10 8.38
C ASP A 45 4.00 -3.92 9.31
N GLU A 46 4.45 -5.13 9.66
CA GLU A 46 4.18 -5.73 10.94
C GLU A 46 4.81 -4.72 11.90
N ILE A 47 4.05 -3.66 12.16
CA ILE A 47 4.02 -3.09 13.49
C ILE A 47 3.62 -4.31 14.32
N VAL A 48 4.64 -5.05 14.78
CA VAL A 48 4.47 -6.02 15.84
C VAL A 48 3.95 -5.15 16.97
N THR A 49 2.63 -5.12 17.13
CA THR A 49 1.98 -4.48 18.25
C THR A 49 2.28 -5.36 19.43
N VAL A 50 3.50 -5.24 19.96
CA VAL A 50 3.84 -5.80 21.26
C VAL A 50 2.93 -5.06 22.23
N SER A 51 2.06 -5.81 22.91
CA SER A 51 1.21 -5.23 23.94
C SER A 51 2.09 -4.72 25.07
N ASP A 52 1.76 -3.57 25.65
CA ASP A 52 2.49 -3.04 26.80
C ASP A 52 2.58 -4.09 27.93
N ASP A 53 1.54 -4.92 28.10
CA ASP A 53 1.49 -6.03 29.06
C ASP A 53 2.57 -7.11 28.82
N GLU A 54 2.94 -7.34 27.56
CA GLU A 54 3.97 -8.32 27.18
C GLU A 54 5.37 -7.76 27.48
N ILE A 55 5.56 -6.45 27.28
CA ILE A 55 6.82 -5.75 27.60
C ILE A 55 7.05 -5.69 29.11
N GLU A 56 6.02 -5.33 29.88
CA GLU A 56 6.13 -5.25 31.35
C GLU A 56 6.49 -6.61 31.97
N LYS A 57 5.85 -7.68 31.48
CA LYS A 57 6.10 -9.03 31.98
C LYS A 57 7.53 -9.50 31.66
N GLU A 58 8.05 -9.25 30.46
CA GLU A 58 9.44 -9.58 30.12
C GLU A 58 10.44 -8.83 30.99
N LEU A 59 10.19 -7.54 31.27
CA LEU A 59 11.05 -6.73 32.15
C LEU A 59 11.04 -7.24 33.59
N GLU A 60 9.87 -7.54 34.16
CA GLU A 60 9.76 -8.09 35.52
C GLU A 60 10.46 -9.45 35.66
N ASP A 61 10.32 -10.32 34.66
CA ASP A 61 10.98 -11.62 34.64
C ASP A 61 12.52 -11.47 34.55
N GLU A 62 13.02 -10.48 33.83
CA GLU A 62 14.46 -10.18 33.76
C GLU A 62 15.01 -9.62 35.09
N PHE A 63 14.25 -8.75 35.76
CA PHE A 63 14.62 -8.20 37.07
C PHE A 63 14.58 -9.25 38.19
N ASN A 64 13.64 -10.19 38.16
CA ASN A 64 13.53 -11.27 39.15
C ASN A 64 14.54 -12.41 38.94
N LYS A 65 15.19 -12.47 37.78
CA LYS A 65 16.21 -13.47 37.45
C LYS A 65 17.62 -13.05 37.88
N LYS A 66 17.80 -11.80 38.33
CA LYS A 66 19.06 -11.24 38.83
C LYS A 66 19.12 -11.24 40.35
#